data_AF-A0A940RY29-F1
#
_entry.id   AF-A0A940RY29-F1
#
_cell.length_a   1.000
_cell.length_b   1.000
_cell.length_c   1.000
_cell.angle_alpha   90.00
_cell.angle_beta   90.00
_cell.angle_gamma   90.00
#
_symmetry.space_group_name_H-M   'P 1'
#
loop_
_entity.id
_entity.type
_entity.pdbx_description
1 polymer ?
#
loop_
_entity_poly.entity_id
_entity_poly.type
_entity_poly.pdbx_seq_one_letter_code
_entity_poly.pdbx_strand_id
1 'polypeptide(L)'
;MSREESGLRRFNTAPADIVHDTLLTCCGSERWARRVAAHRPYPDLAALLAAADEAGYDLSPADVTQALAAESAAGECAHLPGADVPAAARTALRAAFAAYEASFGHTFVISLAGRAPDEYLDQVLAAIRTRLGNDPEDERAVAADELRRLARSRLAALVTGAPVAGAPGTRPAGAPEMPRPRGSAPSPIARTWQFDRGLDHTGDPRANGPTSRR
;
A
#
# COMPACT_ATOMS: atom_id res chain seq x y z
N MET A 1 11.65 22.59 3.30
CA MET A 1 10.95 21.44 3.90
C MET A 1 11.03 20.29 2.92
N SER A 2 11.63 19.18 3.33
CA SER A 2 11.71 17.99 2.48
C SER A 2 10.30 17.39 2.27
N ARG A 3 10.14 16.59 1.21
CA ARG A 3 8.86 15.92 0.91
C ARG A 3 8.43 14.99 2.05
N GLU A 4 9.41 14.33 2.66
CA GLU A 4 9.26 13.49 3.83
C GLU A 4 8.76 14.29 5.05
N GLU A 5 9.40 15.40 5.39
CA GLU A 5 8.94 16.28 6.49
C GLU A 5 7.50 16.78 6.28
N SER A 6 7.16 17.14 5.04
CA SER A 6 5.81 17.59 4.68
C SER A 6 4.79 16.46 4.82
N GLY A 7 5.11 15.25 4.37
CA GLY A 7 4.25 14.08 4.49
C GLY A 7 4.08 13.63 5.94
N LEU A 8 5.15 13.62 6.72
CA LEU A 8 5.13 13.23 8.12
C LEU A 8 4.32 14.23 8.95
N ARG A 9 4.49 15.53 8.70
CA ARG A 9 3.65 16.57 9.32
C ARG A 9 2.18 16.31 9.02
N ARG A 10 1.83 16.02 7.76
CA ARG A 10 0.46 15.70 7.35
C ARG A 10 -0.09 14.49 8.09
N PHE A 11 0.70 13.43 8.20
CA PHE A 11 0.37 12.22 8.95
C PHE A 11 0.12 12.52 10.44
N ASN A 12 0.97 13.33 11.06
CA ASN A 12 0.86 13.71 12.47
C ASN A 12 -0.38 14.58 12.75
N THR A 13 -0.78 15.46 11.83
CA THR A 13 -1.89 16.40 12.06
C THR A 13 -3.23 15.96 11.50
N ALA A 14 -3.27 14.92 10.65
CA ALA A 14 -4.51 14.44 10.05
C ALA A 14 -5.48 13.87 11.11
N PRO A 15 -6.81 13.93 10.86
CA PRO A 15 -7.81 13.30 11.71
C PRO A 15 -7.52 11.82 11.96
N ALA A 16 -7.86 11.33 13.16
CA ALA A 16 -7.50 9.98 13.59
C ALA A 16 -8.16 8.87 12.75
N ASP A 17 -9.39 9.07 12.33
CA ASP A 17 -10.15 8.23 11.39
C ASP A 17 -9.47 8.17 10.02
N ILE A 18 -9.08 9.32 9.45
CA ILE A 18 -8.40 9.36 8.15
C ILE A 18 -7.05 8.63 8.19
N VAL A 19 -6.28 8.82 9.27
CA VAL A 19 -5.00 8.12 9.45
C VAL A 19 -5.21 6.63 9.66
N HIS A 20 -6.20 6.25 10.45
CA HIS A 20 -6.56 4.86 10.68
C HIS A 20 -6.90 4.14 9.36
N ASP A 21 -7.81 4.71 8.57
CA ASP A 21 -8.23 4.11 7.30
C ASP A 21 -7.07 4.04 6.30
N THR A 22 -6.19 5.06 6.31
CA THR A 22 -4.98 5.02 5.50
C THR A 22 -4.02 3.93 5.95
N LEU A 23 -3.85 3.73 7.26
CA LEU A 23 -3.00 2.67 7.80
C LEU A 23 -3.54 1.28 7.46
N LEU A 24 -4.87 1.11 7.39
CA LEU A 24 -5.47 -0.15 6.94
C LEU A 24 -5.11 -0.50 5.48
N THR A 25 -4.80 0.50 4.64
CA THR A 25 -4.27 0.25 3.28
C THR A 25 -2.80 -0.21 3.27
N CYS A 26 -2.06 0.08 4.33
CA CYS A 26 -0.68 -0.38 4.50
C CYS A 26 -0.65 -1.80 5.06
N CYS A 27 -1.48 -2.09 6.06
CA CYS A 27 -1.65 -3.38 6.69
C CYS A 27 -3.10 -3.52 7.16
N GLY A 28 -3.81 -4.56 6.69
CA GLY A 28 -5.23 -4.78 6.99
C GLY A 28 -5.55 -5.18 8.44
N SER A 29 -4.63 -4.97 9.39
CA SER A 29 -4.84 -5.19 10.81
C SER A 29 -5.35 -3.93 11.51
N GLU A 30 -6.54 -4.02 12.09
CA GLU A 30 -7.18 -2.98 12.91
C GLU A 30 -6.33 -2.63 14.14
N ARG A 31 -5.80 -3.66 14.81
CA ARG A 31 -4.92 -3.47 15.98
C ARG A 31 -3.67 -2.69 15.60
N TRP A 32 -3.04 -3.05 14.48
CA TRP A 32 -1.86 -2.34 13.97
C TRP A 32 -2.17 -0.87 13.68
N ALA A 33 -3.22 -0.62 12.88
CA ALA A 33 -3.61 0.72 12.45
C ALA A 33 -3.93 1.63 13.65
N ARG A 34 -4.71 1.14 14.62
CA ARG A 34 -5.05 1.90 15.84
C ARG A 34 -3.81 2.24 16.67
N ARG A 35 -2.90 1.27 16.85
CA ARG A 35 -1.68 1.50 17.63
C ARG A 35 -0.81 2.56 16.99
N VAL A 36 -0.54 2.47 15.69
CA VAL A 36 0.30 3.45 14.99
C VAL A 36 -0.37 4.84 14.99
N ALA A 37 -1.69 4.92 14.81
CA ALA A 37 -2.42 6.18 14.84
C ALA A 37 -2.42 6.84 16.24
N ALA A 38 -2.45 6.06 17.32
CA ALA A 38 -2.55 6.55 18.69
C ALA A 38 -1.25 7.13 19.25
N HIS A 39 -0.08 6.72 18.73
CA HIS A 39 1.23 7.19 19.22
C HIS A 39 1.75 8.44 18.49
N ARG A 40 0.92 9.04 17.63
CA ARG A 40 1.26 10.34 17.04
C ARG A 40 1.32 11.42 18.13
N PRO A 41 2.20 12.42 18.00
CA PRO A 41 3.04 12.71 16.84
C PRO A 41 4.40 11.98 16.86
N TYR A 42 4.90 11.63 15.68
CA TYR A 42 6.26 11.09 15.50
C TYR A 42 7.26 12.22 15.13
N PRO A 43 8.47 12.23 15.71
CA PRO A 43 9.46 13.28 15.45
C PRO A 43 10.08 13.21 14.05
N ASP A 44 10.27 12.00 13.52
CA ASP A 44 10.87 11.74 12.20
C ASP A 44 10.31 10.43 11.60
N LEU A 45 10.67 10.16 10.33
CA LEU A 45 10.23 8.96 9.64
C LEU A 45 10.77 7.68 10.30
N ALA A 46 11.99 7.71 10.83
CA ALA A 46 12.58 6.55 11.49
C ALA A 46 11.78 6.13 12.72
N ALA A 47 11.34 7.08 13.53
CA ALA A 47 10.48 6.85 14.69
C ALA A 47 9.10 6.29 14.30
N LEU A 48 8.49 6.82 13.23
CA LEU A 48 7.23 6.28 12.70
C LEU A 48 7.39 4.82 12.24
N LEU A 49 8.44 4.54 11.46
CA LEU A 49 8.67 3.18 10.95
C LEU A 49 9.05 2.20 12.06
N ALA A 50 9.78 2.66 13.08
CA ALA A 50 10.06 1.86 14.27
C ALA A 50 8.77 1.52 15.03
N ALA A 51 7.89 2.50 15.26
CA ALA A 51 6.60 2.26 15.91
C ALA A 51 5.69 1.31 15.10
N ALA A 52 5.75 1.39 13.78
CA ALA A 52 5.07 0.46 12.89
C ALA A 52 5.60 -0.98 13.00
N ASP A 53 6.93 -1.15 13.12
CA ASP A 53 7.55 -2.47 13.33
C ASP A 53 7.19 -3.05 14.69
N GLU A 54 7.28 -2.25 15.77
CA GLU A 54 6.87 -2.66 17.13
C GLU A 54 5.39 -3.06 17.16
N ALA A 55 4.51 -2.27 16.54
CA ALA A 55 3.10 -2.62 16.43
C ALA A 55 2.88 -3.92 15.62
N GLY A 56 3.78 -4.23 14.69
CA GLY A 56 3.79 -5.47 13.90
C GLY A 56 4.24 -6.68 14.71
N TYR A 57 5.28 -6.54 15.55
CA TYR A 57 5.75 -7.61 16.44
C TYR A 57 4.72 -7.99 17.51
N ASP A 58 3.92 -7.02 17.95
CA ASP A 58 2.88 -7.22 18.96
C ASP A 58 1.52 -7.72 18.39
N LEU A 59 1.49 -8.15 17.13
CA LEU A 59 0.29 -8.72 16.53
C LEU A 59 0.06 -10.14 17.05
N SER A 60 -1.18 -10.40 17.46
CA SER A 60 -1.59 -11.77 17.78
C SER A 60 -1.75 -12.59 16.48
N PRO A 61 -1.78 -13.93 16.58
CA PRO A 61 -2.07 -14.78 15.42
C PRO A 61 -3.39 -14.45 14.71
N ALA A 62 -4.39 -13.95 15.45
CA ALA A 62 -5.66 -13.50 14.88
C ALA A 62 -5.50 -12.20 14.07
N ASP A 63 -4.69 -11.26 14.57
CA ASP A 63 -4.42 -10.00 13.86
C ASP A 63 -3.61 -10.24 12.57
N VAL A 64 -2.66 -11.18 12.61
CA VAL A 64 -1.90 -11.61 11.42
C VAL A 64 -2.84 -12.25 10.39
N THR A 65 -3.72 -13.16 10.83
CA THR A 65 -4.74 -13.76 9.95
C THR A 65 -5.64 -12.69 9.32
N GLN A 66 -6.07 -11.69 10.08
CA GLN A 66 -6.85 -10.57 9.56
C GLN A 66 -6.09 -9.79 8.47
N ALA A 67 -4.82 -9.48 8.72
CA ALA A 67 -3.99 -8.79 7.74
C ALA A 67 -3.79 -9.61 6.46
N LEU A 68 -3.52 -10.92 6.57
CA LEU A 68 -3.37 -11.82 5.42
C LEU A 68 -4.67 -11.94 4.60
N ALA A 69 -5.82 -11.96 5.25
CA ALA A 69 -7.11 -11.98 4.57
C ALA A 69 -7.35 -10.68 3.77
N ALA A 70 -6.92 -9.53 4.31
CA ALA A 70 -7.00 -8.26 3.60
C ALA A 70 -6.08 -8.22 2.36
N GLU A 71 -4.88 -8.82 2.43
CA GLU A 71 -4.00 -8.95 1.26
C GLU A 71 -4.64 -9.80 0.15
N SER A 72 -5.32 -10.89 0.51
CA SER A 72 -6.05 -11.72 -0.46
C SER A 72 -7.18 -10.92 -1.14
N ALA A 73 -7.95 -10.16 -0.36
CA ALA A 73 -9.06 -9.34 -0.85
C ALA A 73 -8.61 -8.15 -1.71
N ALA A 74 -7.40 -7.62 -1.46
CA ALA A 74 -6.80 -6.56 -2.27
C ALA A 74 -6.50 -7.01 -3.72
N GLY A 75 -6.57 -8.32 -3.98
CA GLY A 75 -6.56 -8.89 -5.32
C GLY A 75 -5.14 -9.22 -5.78
N GLU A 76 -4.95 -10.52 -6.02
CA GLU A 76 -3.92 -11.19 -6.83
C GLU A 76 -2.64 -10.39 -7.11
N CYS A 77 -1.53 -10.83 -6.51
CA CYS A 77 -0.19 -10.69 -7.11
C CYS A 77 0.16 -9.27 -7.58
N ALA A 78 -0.13 -8.23 -6.80
CA ALA A 78 0.33 -6.86 -7.05
C ALA A 78 1.87 -6.74 -7.18
N HIS A 79 2.59 -7.85 -6.93
CA HIS A 79 4.04 -7.98 -6.92
C HIS A 79 4.60 -8.77 -8.12
N LEU A 80 3.75 -9.40 -8.94
CA LEU A 80 4.24 -10.08 -10.15
C LEU A 80 4.56 -9.04 -11.22
N PRO A 81 5.74 -9.13 -11.88
CA PRO A 81 6.03 -8.29 -13.03
C PRO A 81 4.94 -8.48 -14.10
N GLY A 82 4.60 -7.39 -14.78
CA GLY A 82 3.45 -7.27 -15.70
C GLY A 82 3.51 -8.17 -16.94
N ALA A 83 2.92 -7.69 -18.04
CA ALA A 83 2.60 -8.46 -19.25
C ALA A 83 3.76 -9.22 -19.93
N ASP A 84 5.01 -9.01 -19.51
CA ASP A 84 6.21 -9.62 -20.07
C ASP A 84 6.53 -11.02 -19.53
N VAL A 85 5.80 -11.52 -18.53
CA VAL A 85 5.96 -12.91 -18.05
C VAL A 85 5.27 -13.89 -19.02
N PRO A 86 6.00 -14.90 -19.57
CA PRO A 86 5.41 -15.90 -20.45
C PRO A 86 4.16 -16.56 -19.85
N ALA A 87 3.16 -16.85 -20.67
CA ALA A 87 1.90 -17.42 -20.21
C ALA A 87 2.09 -18.71 -19.37
N ALA A 88 3.04 -19.57 -19.76
CA ALA A 88 3.39 -20.77 -19.02
C ALA A 88 3.93 -20.46 -17.61
N ALA A 89 4.79 -19.45 -17.48
CA ALA A 89 5.33 -19.03 -16.18
C ALA A 89 4.24 -18.42 -15.29
N ARG A 90 3.30 -17.66 -15.86
CA ARG A 90 2.12 -17.16 -15.12
C ARG A 90 1.23 -18.31 -14.62
N THR A 91 0.99 -19.33 -15.43
CA THR A 91 0.24 -20.52 -15.00
C THR A 91 0.95 -21.27 -13.90
N ALA A 92 2.27 -21.48 -14.01
CA ALA A 92 3.07 -22.15 -12.98
C ALA A 92 3.05 -21.37 -11.65
N LEU A 93 3.17 -20.05 -11.69
CA LEU A 93 3.04 -19.20 -10.51
C LEU A 93 1.66 -19.28 -9.85
N ARG A 94 0.59 -19.22 -10.65
CA ARG A 94 -0.78 -19.41 -10.13
C ARG A 94 -0.95 -20.77 -9.45
N ALA A 95 -0.41 -21.83 -10.05
CA ALA A 95 -0.42 -23.16 -9.44
C ALA A 95 0.39 -23.21 -8.13
N ALA A 96 1.54 -22.55 -8.09
CA ALA A 96 2.37 -22.48 -6.88
C ALA A 96 1.66 -21.71 -5.75
N PHE A 97 1.02 -20.57 -6.04
CA PHE A 97 0.22 -19.84 -5.05
C PHE A 97 -0.98 -20.65 -4.57
N ALA A 98 -1.68 -21.35 -5.46
CA ALA A 98 -2.78 -22.23 -5.08
C ALA A 98 -2.31 -23.39 -4.17
N ALA A 99 -1.15 -23.98 -4.47
CA ALA A 99 -0.55 -25.01 -3.62
C ALA A 99 -0.18 -24.45 -2.24
N TYR A 100 0.39 -23.24 -2.20
CA TYR A 100 0.73 -22.56 -0.95
C TYR A 100 -0.50 -22.28 -0.10
N GLU A 101 -1.56 -21.73 -0.70
CA GLU A 101 -2.83 -21.45 0.00
C GLU A 101 -3.48 -22.74 0.51
N ALA A 102 -3.41 -23.85 -0.25
CA ALA A 102 -3.92 -25.15 0.19
C ALA A 102 -3.11 -25.73 1.37
N SER A 103 -1.80 -25.50 1.42
CA SER A 103 -0.93 -25.98 2.51
C SER A 103 -1.07 -25.17 3.79
N PHE A 104 -1.16 -23.84 3.70
CA PHE A 104 -1.06 -22.94 4.85
C PHE A 104 -2.37 -22.22 5.21
N GLY A 105 -3.38 -22.25 4.34
CA GLY A 105 -4.69 -21.65 4.59
C GLY A 105 -4.73 -20.12 4.53
N HIS A 106 -3.69 -19.48 3.98
CA HIS A 106 -3.62 -18.04 3.79
C HIS A 106 -2.83 -17.69 2.52
N THR A 107 -3.03 -16.46 2.03
CA THR A 107 -2.37 -16.01 0.80
C THR A 107 -0.85 -15.86 0.97
N PHE A 108 -0.14 -15.94 -0.15
CA PHE A 108 1.30 -15.75 -0.20
C PHE A 108 1.64 -14.25 -0.19
N VAL A 109 2.42 -13.83 0.81
CA VAL A 109 2.88 -12.45 0.96
C VAL A 109 4.40 -12.40 0.95
N ILE A 110 4.97 -11.43 0.25
CA ILE A 110 6.42 -11.18 0.22
C ILE A 110 6.68 -9.69 0.04
N SER A 111 7.61 -9.16 0.80
CA SER A 111 8.15 -7.83 0.60
C SER A 111 9.30 -7.86 -0.39
N LEU A 112 9.15 -7.09 -1.47
CA LEU A 112 10.19 -6.88 -2.48
C LEU A 112 10.90 -5.52 -2.30
N ALA A 113 10.74 -4.91 -1.13
CA ALA A 113 11.37 -3.63 -0.82
C ALA A 113 12.91 -3.75 -0.92
N GLY A 114 13.52 -2.81 -1.65
CA GLY A 114 14.97 -2.81 -1.88
C GLY A 114 15.47 -3.82 -2.92
N ARG A 115 14.57 -4.50 -3.64
CA ARG A 115 14.92 -5.33 -4.81
C ARG A 115 14.73 -4.54 -6.10
N ALA A 116 15.50 -4.90 -7.12
CA ALA A 116 15.31 -4.34 -8.45
C ALA A 116 14.09 -5.00 -9.14
N PRO A 117 13.30 -4.27 -9.96
CA PRO A 117 12.07 -4.81 -10.55
C PRO A 117 12.27 -6.05 -11.42
N ASP A 118 13.42 -6.18 -12.07
CA ASP A 118 13.82 -7.34 -12.87
C ASP A 118 14.12 -8.58 -12.01
N GLU A 119 14.47 -8.41 -10.73
CA GLU A 119 14.68 -9.49 -9.77
C GLU A 119 13.37 -9.99 -9.14
N TYR A 120 12.26 -9.27 -9.26
CA TYR A 120 11.02 -9.56 -8.51
C TYR A 120 10.51 -10.98 -8.76
N LEU A 121 10.51 -11.41 -10.03
CA LEU A 121 10.07 -12.76 -10.39
C LEU A 121 10.95 -13.83 -9.73
N ASP A 122 12.26 -13.67 -9.79
CA ASP A 122 13.20 -14.63 -9.23
C ASP A 122 13.08 -14.71 -7.71
N GLN A 123 12.89 -13.56 -7.04
CA GLN A 123 12.67 -13.51 -5.59
C GLN A 123 11.36 -14.20 -5.20
N VAL A 124 10.27 -13.94 -5.93
CA VAL A 124 8.97 -14.59 -5.69
C VAL A 124 9.08 -16.12 -5.87
N LEU A 125 9.71 -16.57 -6.95
CA LEU A 125 9.90 -18.00 -7.25
C LEU A 125 10.78 -18.70 -6.22
N ALA A 126 11.90 -18.08 -5.83
CA ALA A 126 12.79 -18.62 -4.82
C ALA A 126 12.10 -18.73 -3.45
N ALA A 127 11.37 -17.67 -3.07
CA ALA A 127 10.66 -17.63 -1.79
C ALA A 127 9.53 -18.66 -1.74
N ILE A 128 8.67 -18.75 -2.76
CA ILE A 128 7.56 -19.71 -2.73
C ILE A 128 8.04 -21.16 -2.73
N ARG A 129 9.10 -21.47 -3.49
CA ARG A 129 9.69 -22.81 -3.50
C ARG A 129 10.26 -23.19 -2.13
N THR A 130 10.93 -22.25 -1.46
CA THR A 130 11.50 -22.48 -0.13
C THR A 130 10.39 -22.66 0.90
N ARG A 131 9.42 -21.75 0.90
CA ARG A 131 8.35 -21.66 1.91
C ARG A 131 7.32 -22.78 1.83
N LEU A 132 7.10 -23.35 0.64
CA LEU A 132 6.29 -24.57 0.49
C LEU A 132 6.87 -25.79 1.23
N GLY A 133 8.15 -25.76 1.61
CA GLY A 133 8.79 -26.81 2.41
C GLY A 133 8.75 -26.57 3.92
N ASN A 134 8.22 -25.44 4.38
CA ASN A 134 8.18 -25.08 5.80
C ASN A 134 7.09 -25.84 6.55
N ASP A 135 7.29 -26.04 7.86
CA ASP A 135 6.19 -26.40 8.76
C ASP A 135 5.21 -25.21 8.92
N PRO A 136 3.90 -25.45 9.13
CA PRO A 136 2.94 -24.38 9.32
C PRO A 136 3.24 -23.38 10.45
N GLU A 137 3.96 -23.77 11.51
CA GLU A 137 4.39 -22.82 12.55
C GLU A 137 5.48 -21.87 12.05
N ASP A 138 6.51 -22.42 11.41
CA ASP A 138 7.61 -21.63 10.84
C ASP A 138 7.10 -20.70 9.74
N GLU A 139 6.22 -21.21 8.88
CA GLU A 139 5.66 -20.40 7.79
C GLU A 139 4.81 -19.24 8.30
N ARG A 140 4.05 -19.43 9.38
CA ARG A 140 3.30 -18.33 10.00
C ARG A 140 4.21 -17.23 10.50
N ALA A 141 5.35 -17.57 11.09
CA ALA A 141 6.34 -16.59 11.53
C ALA A 141 6.93 -15.83 10.34
N VAL A 142 7.30 -16.54 9.26
CA VAL A 142 7.79 -15.91 8.02
C VAL A 142 6.75 -14.98 7.39
N ALA A 143 5.49 -15.42 7.29
CA ALA A 143 4.41 -14.61 6.72
C ALA A 143 4.14 -13.34 7.54
N ALA A 144 4.21 -13.41 8.87
CA ALA A 144 4.08 -12.24 9.74
C ALA A 144 5.23 -11.24 9.53
N ASP A 145 6.45 -11.73 9.36
CA ASP A 145 7.61 -10.88 9.06
C ASP A 145 7.50 -10.22 7.68
N GLU A 146 7.05 -10.94 6.66
CA GLU A 146 6.80 -10.39 5.33
C GLU A 146 5.70 -9.33 5.34
N LEU A 147 4.61 -9.54 6.10
CA LEU A 147 3.57 -8.53 6.32
C LEU A 147 4.12 -7.27 6.95
N ARG A 148 4.97 -7.39 7.98
CA ARG A 148 5.59 -6.24 8.65
C ARG A 148 6.47 -5.44 7.68
N ARG A 149 7.27 -6.12 6.85
CA ARG A 149 8.09 -5.48 5.81
C ARG A 149 7.23 -4.80 4.75
N LEU A 150 6.13 -5.41 4.33
CA LEU A 150 5.15 -4.80 3.41
C LEU A 150 4.54 -3.53 4.02
N ALA A 151 4.03 -3.61 5.25
CA ALA A 151 3.47 -2.48 5.98
C ALA A 151 4.46 -1.32 6.10
N ARG A 152 5.70 -1.62 6.50
CA ARG A 152 6.80 -0.65 6.59
C ARG A 152 7.07 0.03 5.25
N SER A 153 7.16 -0.74 4.16
CA SER A 153 7.45 -0.20 2.83
C SER A 153 6.32 0.70 2.30
N ARG A 154 5.06 0.28 2.49
CA ARG A 154 3.86 1.06 2.11
C ARG A 154 3.74 2.34 2.93
N LEU A 155 4.02 2.29 4.24
CA LEU A 155 4.00 3.45 5.11
C LEU A 155 5.09 4.46 4.75
N ALA A 156 6.31 4.00 4.45
CA ALA A 156 7.38 4.87 3.98
C ALA A 156 7.02 5.56 2.66
N ALA A 157 6.43 4.83 1.72
CA ALA A 157 5.99 5.37 0.44
C ALA A 157 4.85 6.39 0.60
N LEU A 158 3.89 6.11 1.49
CA LEU A 158 2.80 7.02 1.85
C LEU A 158 3.33 8.38 2.34
N VAL A 159 4.31 8.36 3.25
CA VAL A 159 4.88 9.58 3.85
C VAL A 159 5.77 10.33 2.87
N THR A 160 6.58 9.63 2.08
CA THR A 160 7.50 10.25 1.12
C THR A 160 6.83 10.62 -0.21
N GLY A 161 5.57 10.19 -0.42
CA GLY A 161 4.85 10.30 -1.68
C GLY A 161 5.52 9.54 -2.83
N ALA A 162 6.38 8.57 -2.52
CA ALA A 162 7.02 7.72 -3.52
C ALA A 162 5.98 6.76 -4.10
N PRO A 163 6.02 6.47 -5.41
CA PRO A 163 5.19 5.41 -5.97
C PRO A 163 5.59 4.07 -5.33
N VAL A 164 4.64 3.39 -4.69
CA VAL A 164 4.81 2.00 -4.25
C VAL A 164 4.94 1.14 -5.51
N ALA A 165 5.99 0.32 -5.59
CA ALA A 165 6.09 -0.70 -6.63
C ALA A 165 4.91 -1.67 -6.48
N GLY A 166 3.94 -1.59 -7.41
CA GLY A 166 2.72 -2.44 -7.41
C GLY A 166 1.38 -1.71 -7.52
N ALA A 167 1.32 -0.38 -7.70
CA ALA A 167 0.05 0.30 -7.98
C ALA A 167 -0.40 0.05 -9.44
N PRO A 168 -1.67 -0.32 -9.70
CA PRO A 168 -2.17 -0.49 -11.06
C PRO A 168 -2.14 0.85 -11.80
N GLY A 169 -1.59 0.78 -13.02
CA GLY A 169 -1.09 1.91 -13.80
C GLY A 169 -2.03 3.12 -13.91
N THR A 170 -1.42 4.30 -13.77
CA THR A 170 -1.98 5.53 -14.33
C THR A 170 -1.98 5.39 -15.85
N ARG A 171 -3.17 5.32 -16.46
CA ARG A 171 -3.31 5.23 -17.92
C ARG A 171 -2.83 6.53 -18.57
N PRO A 172 -1.96 6.50 -19.60
CA PRO A 172 -1.63 7.70 -20.35
C PRO A 172 -2.87 8.19 -21.13
N ALA A 173 -3.04 9.51 -21.14
CA ALA A 173 -4.15 10.19 -21.81
C ALA A 173 -3.98 10.09 -23.34
N GLY A 174 -4.85 9.35 -24.03
CA GLY A 174 -4.87 9.38 -25.49
C GLY A 174 -5.53 8.22 -26.24
N ALA A 175 -6.59 7.57 -25.74
CA ALA A 175 -7.32 6.55 -26.51
C ALA A 175 -8.83 6.86 -26.57
N PRO A 176 -9.47 6.73 -27.76
CA PRO A 176 -10.84 7.13 -28.00
C PRO A 176 -11.86 6.24 -27.28
N GLU A 177 -12.94 6.86 -26.83
CA GLU A 177 -13.96 6.29 -25.94
C GLU A 177 -14.96 5.41 -26.70
N MET A 178 -15.05 4.13 -26.30
CA MET A 178 -16.12 3.21 -26.69
C MET A 178 -17.22 3.18 -25.62
N PRO A 179 -18.51 3.00 -26.00
CA PRO A 179 -19.62 3.11 -25.07
C PRO A 179 -19.68 1.95 -24.08
N ARG A 180 -19.85 2.27 -22.79
CA ARG A 180 -19.90 1.32 -21.67
C ARG A 180 -21.25 0.60 -21.58
N PRO A 181 -21.30 -0.69 -21.20
CA PRO A 181 -22.55 -1.35 -20.82
C PRO A 181 -23.06 -0.82 -19.48
N ARG A 182 -24.39 -0.66 -19.37
CA ARG A 182 -25.08 -0.22 -18.14
C ARG A 182 -25.11 -1.35 -17.13
N GLY A 183 -24.62 -1.09 -15.92
CA GLY A 183 -24.79 -1.96 -14.76
C GLY A 183 -23.49 -2.47 -14.14
N SER A 184 -22.67 -1.58 -13.58
CA SER A 184 -21.69 -1.96 -12.56
C SER A 184 -21.37 -0.73 -11.71
N ALA A 185 -21.60 -0.84 -10.41
CA ALA A 185 -21.28 0.21 -9.45
C ALA A 185 -19.75 0.31 -9.26
N PRO A 186 -19.16 1.51 -9.14
CA PRO A 186 -17.73 1.66 -8.94
C PRO A 186 -17.31 1.22 -7.51
N SER A 187 -16.24 0.45 -7.40
CA SER A 187 -15.60 0.08 -6.13
C SER A 187 -15.17 1.32 -5.32
N PRO A 188 -15.37 1.38 -3.99
CA PRO A 188 -15.18 2.62 -3.22
C PRO A 188 -13.72 3.00 -2.88
N ILE A 189 -12.71 2.20 -3.21
CA ILE A 189 -11.39 2.31 -2.54
C ILE A 189 -10.33 3.07 -3.37
N ALA A 190 -10.73 3.79 -4.43
CA ALA A 190 -9.77 4.49 -5.32
C ALA A 190 -9.75 6.03 -5.19
N ARG A 191 -10.29 6.62 -4.13
CA ARG A 191 -10.31 8.09 -3.99
C ARG A 191 -10.13 8.60 -2.56
N THR A 192 -8.94 8.47 -1.97
CA THR A 192 -8.64 9.31 -0.79
C THR A 192 -7.16 9.60 -0.58
N TRP A 193 -6.40 9.97 -1.63
CA TRP A 193 -5.15 10.74 -1.47
C TRP A 193 -4.94 11.71 -2.64
N GLN A 194 -6.02 12.37 -3.08
CA GLN A 194 -5.97 13.38 -4.13
C GLN A 194 -6.88 14.55 -3.77
N PHE A 195 -6.44 15.37 -2.82
CA PHE A 195 -6.95 16.72 -2.61
C PHE A 195 -5.76 17.62 -2.26
N ASP A 196 -5.14 18.20 -3.29
CA ASP A 196 -5.05 19.67 -3.48
C ASP A 196 -3.97 19.97 -4.54
N ARG A 197 -4.40 20.08 -5.81
CA ARG A 197 -3.69 20.86 -6.83
C ARG A 197 -4.62 22.02 -7.14
N GLY A 198 -4.38 23.18 -6.54
CA GLY A 198 -5.12 24.38 -6.91
C GLY A 198 -5.11 25.52 -5.89
N LEU A 199 -3.93 25.95 -5.43
CA LEU A 199 -3.76 27.30 -4.89
C LEU A 199 -2.52 27.93 -5.53
N ASP A 200 -2.68 28.36 -6.78
CA ASP A 200 -1.78 29.36 -7.35
C ASP A 200 -2.18 30.72 -6.78
N HIS A 201 -1.41 31.15 -5.80
CA HIS A 201 -1.30 32.55 -5.44
C HIS A 201 -0.60 33.30 -6.58
N THR A 202 -1.38 33.92 -7.46
CA THR A 202 -0.90 35.05 -8.26
C THR A 202 -1.68 36.28 -7.84
N GLY A 203 -1.16 36.98 -6.84
CA GLY A 203 -1.42 38.39 -6.70
C GLY A 203 -0.56 39.14 -7.70
N ASP A 204 -1.16 40.04 -8.47
CA ASP A 204 -0.49 41.28 -8.89
C ASP A 204 -1.51 42.43 -8.86
N PRO A 205 -1.14 43.63 -8.38
CA PRO A 205 -2.05 44.74 -8.12
C PRO A 205 -2.02 45.76 -9.27
N ARG A 206 -3.15 46.45 -9.50
CA ARG A 206 -3.31 47.90 -9.81
C ARG A 206 -4.47 48.20 -10.78
N ALA A 207 -5.06 49.37 -10.53
CA ALA A 207 -6.05 50.14 -11.31
C ALA A 207 -7.48 49.53 -11.33
N ASN A 208 -8.58 50.26 -11.13
CA ASN A 208 -8.92 51.69 -11.17
C ASN A 208 -10.25 51.83 -10.39
N GLY A 209 -10.40 52.73 -9.41
CA GLY A 209 -11.16 53.97 -9.63
C GLY A 209 -12.62 53.88 -9.11
N PRO A 210 -13.20 54.96 -8.55
CA PRO A 210 -14.33 54.86 -7.61
C PRO A 210 -15.71 55.11 -8.26
N THR A 211 -16.77 54.58 -7.66
CA THR A 211 -18.13 55.13 -7.84
C THR A 211 -18.87 55.20 -6.51
N SER A 212 -19.28 56.44 -6.21
CA SER A 212 -19.99 56.91 -5.03
C SER A 212 -21.38 56.30 -4.83
N ARG A 213 -21.73 56.19 -3.54
CA ARG A 213 -23.04 56.43 -2.90
C ARG A 213 -24.23 56.74 -3.83
N ARG A 214 -25.33 56.02 -3.65
CA ARG A 214 -26.45 56.43 -2.77
C ARG A 214 -27.40 55.27 -2.51
#